data_AF-A0A7V1N107-F1
#
_entry.id   AF-A0A7V1N107-F1
#
_cell.length_a   1.000
_cell.length_b   1.000
_cell.length_c   1.000
_cell.angle_alpha   90.00
_cell.angle_beta   90.00
_cell.angle_gamma   90.00
#
_symmetry.space_group_name_H-M   'P 1'
#
loop_
_entity.id
_entity.type
_entity.pdbx_description
1 polymer ?
#
loop_
_entity_poly.entity_id
_entity_poly.type
_entity_poly.pdbx_seq_one_letter_code
_entity_poly.pdbx_strand_id
1 'polypeptide(L)'
;AGFDPTAPDLHLGHTVLLQKLRQFQQLGHRVMFLIGDFTGRIGDPTGASETRPPLTPEQINENAATYKEQVFKILDPEKTEVVFNSAWLDKLTPAKFIEISAKYTVARMLERDDFSKRYAEGRGIYIHEFLYPLLQGYDSVALEADVELGGNDQKFNLLVGRDLQKSYGIEQQVCITMPLLEGTDGARKMSKSYDNYIGVSEAPKEIFGKIMSVSDELMIRYYELLSDISNEEYKKLIADLKSGGLHPKQAKVNLGKEIVTRYHSAKAAEMAEAEFDRVFQKKKLPDDIPVHKVSWDKADEVWLPKVLNDAGLVSSGSDGRRMIQQGAVSVDGEKITDPEYRLAKGGEKLVKVGKRRFAKLV
;
A
#
# COMPACT_ATOMS: atom_id res chain seq x y z
N ALA A 1 12.47 2.81 -17.30
CA ALA A 1 11.48 1.83 -16.78
C ALA A 1 10.14 2.15 -17.40
N GLY A 2 9.43 1.13 -17.89
CA GLY A 2 8.12 1.26 -18.54
C GLY A 2 6.95 1.04 -17.59
N PHE A 3 5.88 1.80 -17.81
CA PHE A 3 4.60 1.67 -17.10
C PHE A 3 3.45 1.74 -18.10
N ASP A 4 2.69 0.66 -18.23
CA ASP A 4 1.46 0.65 -19.02
C ASP A 4 0.32 1.30 -18.19
N PRO A 5 -0.31 2.37 -18.67
CA PRO A 5 -1.33 3.11 -17.94
C PRO A 5 -2.70 2.38 -18.01
N THR A 6 -2.76 1.21 -17.37
CA THR A 6 -3.94 0.32 -17.40
C THR A 6 -5.06 0.74 -16.44
N ALA A 7 -4.75 1.63 -15.51
CA ALA A 7 -5.68 2.24 -14.56
C ALA A 7 -5.19 3.66 -14.23
N PRO A 8 -6.03 4.57 -13.70
CA PRO A 8 -5.66 5.98 -13.55
C PRO A 8 -4.75 6.30 -12.36
N ASP A 9 -4.47 5.39 -11.42
CA ASP A 9 -3.68 5.77 -10.22
C ASP A 9 -2.60 4.76 -9.91
N LEU A 10 -1.46 5.30 -9.50
CA LEU A 10 -0.38 4.56 -8.89
C LEU A 10 -0.74 4.18 -7.46
N HIS A 11 -0.11 3.09 -7.03
CA HIS A 11 -0.22 2.54 -5.69
C HIS A 11 1.18 2.14 -5.21
N LEU A 12 1.34 1.88 -3.91
CA LEU A 12 2.65 1.62 -3.30
C LEU A 12 3.46 0.53 -4.01
N GLY A 13 2.81 -0.49 -4.60
CA GLY A 13 3.50 -1.47 -5.44
C GLY A 13 4.28 -0.88 -6.62
N HIS A 14 3.75 0.12 -7.32
CA HIS A 14 4.47 0.85 -8.37
C HIS A 14 5.61 1.69 -7.79
N THR A 15 5.44 2.19 -6.57
CA THR A 15 6.41 3.10 -5.95
C THR A 15 7.72 2.43 -5.58
N VAL A 16 7.76 1.10 -5.45
CA VAL A 16 9.02 0.34 -5.24
C VAL A 16 10.00 0.60 -6.39
N LEU A 17 9.51 0.55 -7.63
CA LEU A 17 10.28 0.86 -8.82
C LEU A 17 10.62 2.35 -8.92
N LEU A 18 9.64 3.22 -8.66
CA LEU A 18 9.85 4.68 -8.74
C LEU A 18 10.86 5.19 -7.71
N GLN A 19 10.87 4.63 -6.50
CA GLN A 19 11.86 4.97 -5.49
C GLN A 19 13.26 4.50 -5.88
N LYS A 20 13.39 3.33 -6.54
CA LYS A 20 14.68 2.93 -7.08
C LYS A 20 15.16 3.89 -8.17
N LEU A 21 14.27 4.33 -9.08
CA LEU A 21 14.60 5.37 -10.06
C LEU A 21 14.99 6.69 -9.39
N ARG A 22 14.32 7.07 -8.29
CA ARG A 22 14.68 8.25 -7.50
C ARG A 22 16.11 8.16 -6.95
N GLN A 23 16.53 6.98 -6.49
CA GLN A 23 17.91 6.75 -6.06
C GLN A 23 18.90 6.91 -7.22
N PHE A 24 18.58 6.44 -8.44
CA PHE A 24 19.39 6.73 -9.63
C PHE A 24 19.52 8.24 -9.89
N GLN A 25 18.45 9.03 -9.73
CA GLN A 25 18.51 10.50 -9.87
C GLN A 25 19.40 11.16 -8.80
N GLN A 26 19.37 10.65 -7.57
CA GLN A 26 20.21 11.13 -6.46
C GLN A 26 21.69 10.83 -6.72
N LEU A 27 21.98 9.73 -7.41
CA LEU A 27 23.33 9.35 -7.85
C LEU A 27 23.78 10.05 -9.15
N GLY A 28 22.95 10.94 -9.71
CA GLY A 28 23.31 11.77 -10.87
C GLY A 28 22.93 11.18 -12.23
N HIS A 29 22.19 10.08 -12.27
CA HIS A 29 21.73 9.49 -13.53
C HIS A 29 20.48 10.21 -14.07
N ARG A 30 20.35 10.25 -15.40
CA ARG A 30 19.12 10.66 -16.10
C ARG A 30 18.11 9.51 -16.05
N VAL A 31 16.87 9.79 -15.67
CA VAL A 31 15.78 8.79 -15.68
C VAL A 31 14.88 9.02 -16.88
N MET A 32 14.68 7.98 -17.69
CA MET A 32 13.63 7.92 -18.72
C MET A 32 12.42 7.17 -18.13
N PHE A 33 11.34 7.92 -17.88
CA PHE A 33 10.06 7.39 -17.44
C PHE A 33 9.21 7.11 -18.68
N LEU A 34 9.11 5.82 -19.04
CA LEU A 34 8.43 5.38 -20.25
C LEU A 34 6.96 5.07 -19.95
N ILE A 35 6.07 5.78 -20.64
CA ILE A 35 4.63 5.51 -20.66
C ILE A 35 4.35 4.58 -21.84
N GLY A 36 3.83 3.41 -21.52
CA GLY A 36 3.49 2.37 -22.48
C GLY A 36 2.13 2.58 -23.12
N ASP A 37 1.96 3.66 -23.88
CA ASP A 37 0.68 4.04 -24.49
C ASP A 37 0.34 3.22 -25.75
N PHE A 38 1.33 2.60 -26.38
CA PHE A 38 1.12 1.58 -27.41
C PHE A 38 1.02 0.18 -26.80
N THR A 39 1.96 -0.19 -25.93
CA THR A 39 2.00 -1.51 -25.27
C THR A 39 0.77 -1.78 -24.42
N GLY A 40 0.22 -0.74 -23.78
CA GLY A 40 -1.06 -0.80 -23.05
C GLY A 40 -2.27 -1.17 -23.92
N ARG A 41 -2.21 -0.96 -25.25
CA ARG A 41 -3.27 -1.40 -26.20
C ARG A 41 -3.24 -2.91 -26.43
N ILE A 42 -2.06 -3.53 -26.30
CA ILE A 42 -1.87 -4.99 -26.41
C ILE A 42 -2.19 -5.65 -25.07
N GLY A 43 -1.69 -5.08 -23.99
CA GLY A 43 -1.82 -5.60 -22.63
C GLY A 43 -0.75 -6.62 -22.28
N ASP A 44 0.03 -6.35 -21.24
CA ASP A 44 1.08 -7.26 -20.78
C ASP A 44 0.51 -8.58 -20.23
N PRO A 45 0.84 -9.75 -20.83
CA PRO A 45 0.41 -11.03 -20.28
C PRO A 45 1.14 -11.43 -18.99
N THR A 46 2.17 -10.67 -18.54
CA THR A 46 3.03 -11.01 -17.39
C THR A 46 2.22 -11.37 -16.15
N GLY A 47 2.35 -12.63 -15.74
CA GLY A 47 1.75 -13.15 -14.51
C GLY A 47 0.23 -13.17 -14.54
N ALA A 48 -0.40 -12.99 -15.70
CA ALA A 48 -1.83 -13.06 -15.88
C ALA A 48 -2.28 -14.49 -16.22
N SER A 49 -3.35 -14.94 -15.58
CA SER A 49 -4.01 -16.21 -15.89
C SER A 49 -4.90 -16.13 -17.13
N GLU A 50 -5.32 -14.93 -17.50
CA GLU A 50 -6.24 -14.65 -18.59
C GLU A 50 -5.77 -13.44 -19.38
N THR A 51 -6.20 -13.34 -20.64
CA THR A 51 -5.88 -12.21 -21.52
C THR A 51 -6.44 -10.91 -20.95
N ARG A 52 -5.63 -9.85 -20.96
CA ARG A 52 -6.09 -8.54 -20.52
C ARG A 52 -7.09 -7.94 -21.53
N PRO A 53 -8.13 -7.24 -21.05
CA PRO A 53 -9.02 -6.51 -21.96
C PRO A 53 -8.24 -5.37 -22.64
N PRO A 54 -8.47 -5.13 -23.95
CA PRO A 54 -7.86 -4.01 -24.65
C PRO A 54 -8.40 -2.66 -24.12
N LEU A 55 -7.55 -1.64 -24.12
CA LEU A 55 -7.89 -0.28 -23.73
C LEU A 55 -8.00 0.63 -24.96
N THR A 56 -8.92 1.60 -24.92
CA THR A 56 -9.01 2.61 -25.99
C THR A 56 -7.88 3.65 -25.85
N PRO A 57 -7.47 4.30 -26.95
CA PRO A 57 -6.50 5.39 -26.90
C PRO A 57 -6.89 6.51 -25.93
N GLU A 58 -8.19 6.84 -25.83
CA GLU A 58 -8.70 7.86 -24.91
C GLU A 58 -8.46 7.47 -23.45
N GLN A 59 -8.80 6.22 -23.09
CA GLN A 59 -8.56 5.69 -21.73
C GLN A 59 -7.08 5.69 -21.38
N ILE A 60 -6.22 5.31 -22.33
CA ILE A 60 -4.77 5.30 -22.14
C ILE A 60 -4.25 6.72 -21.90
N ASN A 61 -4.73 7.71 -22.66
CA ASN A 61 -4.33 9.10 -22.51
C ASN A 61 -4.78 9.70 -21.17
N GLU A 62 -6.02 9.41 -20.74
CA GLU A 62 -6.54 9.82 -19.44
C GLU A 62 -5.69 9.23 -18.29
N ASN A 63 -5.40 7.93 -18.34
CA ASN A 63 -4.57 7.25 -17.34
C ASN A 63 -3.10 7.71 -17.38
N ALA A 64 -2.56 8.05 -18.56
CA ALA A 64 -1.20 8.56 -18.70
C ALA A 64 -1.05 9.95 -18.07
N ALA A 65 -2.08 10.80 -18.19
CA ALA A 65 -2.08 12.14 -17.60
C ALA A 65 -1.99 12.08 -16.06
N THR A 66 -2.78 11.21 -15.45
CA THR A 66 -2.76 11.01 -13.99
C THR A 66 -1.45 10.37 -13.52
N TYR A 67 -0.89 9.43 -14.29
CA TYR A 67 0.44 8.86 -14.00
C TYR A 67 1.50 9.95 -13.96
N LYS A 68 1.52 10.82 -14.96
CA LYS A 68 2.49 11.92 -15.04
C LYS A 68 2.42 12.82 -13.80
N GLU A 69 1.22 13.19 -13.35
CA GLU A 69 1.02 13.99 -12.13
C GLU A 69 1.55 13.25 -10.88
N GLN A 70 1.23 11.97 -10.76
CA GLN A 70 1.54 11.19 -9.55
C GLN A 70 3.01 10.79 -9.46
N VAL A 71 3.69 10.57 -10.59
CA VAL A 71 5.11 10.21 -10.65
C VAL A 71 5.99 11.31 -10.07
N PHE A 72 5.65 12.58 -10.32
CA PHE A 72 6.42 13.72 -9.82
C PHE A 72 6.23 13.98 -8.32
N LYS A 73 5.39 13.21 -7.62
CA LYS A 73 5.43 13.13 -6.16
C LYS A 73 6.68 12.38 -5.65
N ILE A 74 7.35 11.61 -6.50
CA ILE A 74 8.51 10.77 -6.15
C ILE A 74 9.75 11.18 -6.95
N LEU A 75 9.60 11.30 -8.27
CA LEU A 75 10.71 11.66 -9.16
C LEU A 75 10.86 13.18 -9.26
N ASP A 76 12.10 13.61 -9.44
CA ASP A 76 12.42 15.00 -9.73
C ASP A 76 12.21 15.30 -11.22
N PRO A 77 11.30 16.25 -11.56
CA PRO A 77 10.98 16.58 -12.94
C PRO A 77 12.19 17.03 -13.77
N GLU A 78 13.17 17.70 -13.16
CA GLU A 78 14.35 18.22 -13.88
C GLU A 78 15.31 17.09 -14.30
N LYS A 79 15.21 15.95 -13.61
CA LYS A 79 16.02 14.75 -13.87
C LYS A 79 15.20 13.60 -14.47
N THR A 80 13.99 13.88 -14.94
CA THR A 80 13.09 12.89 -15.54
C THR A 80 12.66 13.31 -16.93
N GLU A 81 12.98 12.47 -17.91
CA GLU A 81 12.44 12.56 -19.26
C GLU A 81 11.22 11.64 -19.35
N VAL A 82 10.04 12.21 -19.62
CA VAL A 82 8.82 11.43 -19.86
C VAL A 82 8.72 11.12 -21.35
N VAL A 83 8.71 9.83 -21.69
CA VAL A 83 8.68 9.34 -23.07
C VAL A 83 7.49 8.40 -23.28
N PHE A 84 6.99 8.32 -24.52
CA PHE A 84 5.82 7.53 -24.90
C PHE A 84 6.23 6.55 -26.00
N ASN A 85 5.96 5.26 -25.85
CA ASN A 85 6.42 4.29 -26.85
C ASN A 85 5.68 4.35 -28.19
N SER A 86 4.48 4.95 -28.24
CA SER A 86 3.83 5.31 -29.50
C SER A 86 4.73 6.15 -30.42
N ALA A 87 5.64 6.96 -29.87
CA ALA A 87 6.51 7.83 -30.64
C ALA A 87 7.39 7.08 -31.67
N TRP A 88 7.68 5.80 -31.43
CA TRP A 88 8.38 4.91 -32.37
C TRP A 88 7.54 3.69 -32.77
N LEU A 89 6.71 3.13 -31.88
CA LEU A 89 5.91 1.94 -32.18
C LEU A 89 4.80 2.18 -33.20
N ASP A 90 4.13 3.35 -33.19
CA ASP A 90 3.11 3.68 -34.20
C ASP A 90 3.73 3.88 -35.61
N LYS A 91 5.05 4.03 -35.71
CA LYS A 91 5.78 4.21 -36.98
C LYS A 91 6.32 2.91 -37.56
N LEU A 92 6.17 1.78 -36.86
CA LEU A 92 6.67 0.49 -37.33
C LEU A 92 5.85 -0.01 -38.51
N THR A 93 6.55 -0.30 -39.62
CA THR A 93 5.92 -0.92 -40.79
C THR A 93 5.75 -2.43 -40.57
N PRO A 94 4.84 -3.10 -41.32
CA PRO A 94 4.74 -4.57 -41.28
C PRO A 94 6.09 -5.27 -41.53
N ALA A 95 6.91 -4.74 -42.43
CA ALA A 95 8.26 -5.26 -42.68
C ALA A 95 9.15 -5.18 -41.41
N LYS A 96 9.05 -4.08 -40.64
CA LYS A 96 9.78 -3.92 -39.39
C LYS A 96 9.28 -4.86 -38.29
N PHE A 97 7.97 -5.09 -38.19
CA PHE A 97 7.40 -6.10 -37.29
C PHE A 97 7.94 -7.52 -37.61
N ILE A 98 8.04 -7.86 -38.89
CA ILE A 98 8.64 -9.14 -39.33
C ILE A 98 10.11 -9.20 -38.92
N GLU A 99 10.86 -8.11 -39.12
CA GLU A 99 12.29 -8.05 -38.75
C GLU A 99 12.49 -8.24 -37.24
N ILE A 100 11.69 -7.58 -36.40
CA ILE A 100 11.74 -7.69 -34.94
C ILE A 100 11.35 -9.11 -34.51
N SER A 101 10.24 -9.65 -35.03
CA SER A 101 9.80 -11.01 -34.68
C SER A 101 10.76 -12.11 -35.13
N ALA A 102 11.53 -11.89 -36.20
CA ALA A 102 12.57 -12.81 -36.64
C ALA A 102 13.78 -12.90 -35.68
N LYS A 103 13.90 -11.99 -34.70
CA LYS A 103 14.99 -12.02 -33.70
C LYS A 103 14.74 -12.98 -32.54
N TYR A 104 13.53 -13.53 -32.41
CA TYR A 104 13.16 -14.37 -31.28
C TYR A 104 12.35 -15.59 -31.73
N THR A 105 12.49 -16.71 -31.01
CA THR A 105 11.80 -17.95 -31.39
C THR A 105 10.55 -18.18 -30.55
N VAL A 106 9.58 -18.90 -31.12
CA VAL A 106 8.40 -19.36 -30.37
C VAL A 106 8.81 -20.22 -29.16
N ALA A 107 9.83 -21.07 -29.32
CA ALA A 107 10.34 -21.89 -28.22
C ALA A 107 10.81 -21.03 -27.04
N ARG A 108 11.56 -19.94 -27.30
CA ARG A 108 11.98 -19.00 -26.27
C ARG A 108 10.80 -18.25 -25.64
N MET A 109 9.78 -17.89 -26.42
CA MET A 109 8.57 -17.29 -25.85
C MET A 109 7.85 -18.25 -24.89
N LEU A 110 7.78 -19.54 -25.24
CA LEU A 110 7.15 -20.56 -24.41
C LEU A 110 7.96 -20.94 -23.16
N GLU A 111 9.21 -20.50 -23.02
CA GLU A 111 9.99 -20.62 -21.76
C GLU A 111 9.52 -19.65 -20.67
N ARG A 112 8.71 -18.64 -21.02
CA ARG A 112 8.13 -17.70 -20.06
C ARG A 112 7.07 -18.39 -19.21
N ASP A 113 7.19 -18.30 -17.89
CA ASP A 113 6.38 -19.06 -16.91
C ASP A 113 4.86 -19.02 -17.15
N ASP A 114 4.29 -17.87 -17.52
CA ASP A 114 2.85 -17.71 -17.78
C ASP A 114 2.40 -18.42 -19.05
N PHE A 115 3.15 -18.28 -20.15
CA PHE A 115 2.91 -19.00 -21.39
C PHE A 115 3.17 -20.50 -21.24
N SER A 116 4.23 -20.92 -20.52
CA SER A 116 4.47 -22.34 -20.23
C SER A 116 3.28 -22.97 -19.51
N LYS A 117 2.76 -22.30 -18.47
CA LYS A 117 1.60 -22.79 -17.69
C LYS A 117 0.32 -22.82 -18.51
N ARG A 118 -0.01 -21.74 -19.22
CA ARG A 118 -1.22 -21.67 -20.08
C ARG A 118 -1.18 -22.74 -21.17
N TYR A 119 -0.03 -22.92 -21.82
CA TYR A 119 0.15 -23.95 -22.84
C TYR A 119 -0.01 -25.37 -22.28
N ALA A 120 0.62 -25.66 -21.14
CA ALA A 120 0.52 -26.97 -20.47
C ALA A 120 -0.92 -27.30 -20.02
N GLU A 121 -1.69 -26.29 -19.64
CA GLU A 121 -3.08 -26.42 -19.19
C GLU A 121 -4.10 -26.33 -20.34
N GLY A 122 -3.65 -26.17 -21.59
CA GLY A 122 -4.54 -26.00 -22.75
C GLY A 122 -5.34 -24.70 -22.73
N ARG A 123 -4.93 -23.71 -21.92
CA ARG A 123 -5.52 -22.37 -21.95
C ARG A 123 -4.99 -21.62 -23.16
N GLY A 124 -5.89 -20.87 -23.83
CA GLY A 124 -5.54 -20.13 -25.04
C GLY A 124 -4.39 -19.15 -24.78
N ILE A 125 -3.50 -18.99 -25.75
CA ILE A 125 -2.48 -17.94 -25.83
C ILE A 125 -2.65 -17.30 -27.21
N TYR A 126 -2.99 -16.02 -27.24
CA TYR A 126 -3.28 -15.33 -28.49
C TYR A 126 -2.00 -14.79 -29.13
N ILE A 127 -1.93 -14.80 -30.47
CA ILE A 127 -0.72 -14.41 -31.21
C ILE A 127 -0.24 -13.00 -30.86
N HIS A 128 -1.15 -12.06 -30.62
CA HIS A 128 -0.79 -10.69 -30.25
C HIS A 128 -0.04 -10.61 -28.90
N GLU A 129 -0.25 -11.57 -27.99
CA GLU A 129 0.45 -11.61 -26.69
C GLU A 129 1.95 -11.92 -26.87
N PHE A 130 2.33 -12.65 -27.93
CA PHE A 130 3.74 -12.87 -28.28
C PHE A 130 4.44 -11.62 -28.82
N LEU A 131 3.67 -10.62 -29.28
CA LEU A 131 4.24 -9.35 -29.74
C LEU A 131 4.66 -8.47 -28.57
N TYR A 132 4.00 -8.59 -27.40
CA TYR A 132 4.26 -7.70 -26.27
C TYR A 132 5.74 -7.67 -25.83
N PRO A 133 6.40 -8.81 -25.54
CA PRO A 133 7.80 -8.80 -25.11
C PRO A 133 8.75 -8.22 -26.17
N LEU A 134 8.43 -8.42 -27.45
CA LEU A 134 9.22 -7.90 -28.56
C LEU A 134 9.14 -6.38 -28.65
N LEU A 135 7.94 -5.82 -28.48
CA LEU A 135 7.74 -4.37 -28.56
C LEU A 135 8.28 -3.66 -27.32
N GLN A 136 8.06 -4.21 -26.13
CA GLN A 136 8.73 -3.69 -24.92
C GLN A 136 10.26 -3.78 -25.07
N GLY A 137 10.79 -4.90 -25.57
CA GLY A 137 12.24 -4.99 -25.79
C GLY A 137 12.76 -4.05 -26.88
N TYR A 138 11.93 -3.70 -27.86
CA TYR A 138 12.26 -2.69 -28.87
C TYR A 138 12.25 -1.27 -28.29
N ASP A 139 11.51 -1.00 -27.22
CA ASP A 139 11.59 0.27 -26.49
C ASP A 139 13.04 0.53 -25.99
N SER A 140 13.73 -0.51 -25.50
CA SER A 140 15.14 -0.41 -25.09
C SER A 140 16.11 -0.15 -26.24
N VAL A 141 15.79 -0.64 -27.45
CA VAL A 141 16.53 -0.35 -28.68
C VAL A 141 16.32 1.11 -29.07
N ALA A 142 15.07 1.59 -29.06
CA ALA A 142 14.73 2.96 -29.44
C ALA A 142 15.28 4.00 -28.46
N LEU A 143 15.37 3.65 -27.18
CA LEU A 143 15.88 4.54 -26.12
C LEU A 143 17.39 4.42 -25.88
N GLU A 144 18.06 3.44 -26.50
CA GLU A 144 19.47 3.11 -26.22
C GLU A 144 19.75 3.00 -24.71
N ALA A 145 18.85 2.33 -23.99
CA ALA A 145 18.86 2.32 -22.52
C ALA A 145 20.07 1.57 -21.95
N ASP A 146 20.82 2.21 -21.04
CA ASP A 146 21.93 1.57 -20.31
C ASP A 146 21.44 0.61 -19.22
N VAL A 147 20.33 0.96 -18.57
CA VAL A 147 19.75 0.20 -17.46
C VAL A 147 18.23 0.22 -17.59
N GLU A 148 17.60 -0.96 -17.54
CA GLU A 148 16.15 -1.08 -17.45
C GLU A 148 15.76 -1.71 -16.12
N LEU A 149 14.84 -1.04 -15.41
CA LEU A 149 14.29 -1.49 -14.14
C LEU A 149 12.89 -2.05 -14.37
N GLY A 150 12.59 -3.19 -13.76
CA GLY A 150 11.27 -3.81 -13.78
C GLY A 150 10.97 -4.59 -12.50
N GLY A 151 9.72 -5.03 -12.33
CA GLY A 151 9.40 -5.98 -11.26
C GLY A 151 10.04 -7.34 -11.53
N ASN A 152 10.13 -8.22 -10.53
CA ASN A 152 10.60 -9.60 -10.73
C ASN A 152 9.79 -10.35 -11.79
N ASP A 153 8.52 -9.99 -11.98
CA ASP A 153 7.66 -10.54 -13.01
C ASP A 153 8.06 -10.09 -14.43
N GLN A 154 8.78 -8.98 -14.57
CA GLN A 154 9.27 -8.43 -15.86
C GLN A 154 10.60 -9.03 -16.33
N LYS A 155 11.18 -9.99 -15.61
CA LYS A 155 12.52 -10.55 -15.91
C LYS A 155 12.65 -11.01 -17.36
N PHE A 156 11.63 -11.69 -17.89
CA PHE A 156 11.65 -12.16 -19.27
C PHE A 156 11.70 -11.00 -20.28
N ASN A 157 10.81 -10.01 -20.14
CA ASN A 157 10.75 -8.87 -21.05
C ASN A 157 12.05 -8.04 -21.01
N LEU A 158 12.62 -7.83 -19.82
CA LEU A 158 13.92 -7.16 -19.63
C LEU A 158 15.06 -7.87 -20.39
N LEU A 159 15.06 -9.21 -20.38
CA LEU A 159 16.06 -10.00 -21.10
C LEU A 159 15.83 -9.97 -22.62
N VAL A 160 14.58 -9.94 -23.08
CA VAL A 160 14.26 -9.74 -24.50
C VAL A 160 14.80 -8.40 -24.99
N GLY A 161 14.62 -7.31 -24.22
CA GLY A 161 15.20 -6.01 -24.55
C GLY A 161 16.72 -6.04 -24.65
N ARG A 162 17.37 -6.68 -23.69
CA ARG A 162 18.83 -6.88 -23.67
C ARG A 162 19.33 -7.66 -24.89
N ASP A 163 18.62 -8.70 -25.32
CA ASP A 163 18.98 -9.51 -26.49
C ASP A 163 18.70 -8.77 -27.80
N LEU A 164 17.61 -7.99 -27.86
CA LEU A 164 17.31 -7.15 -29.01
C LEU A 164 18.38 -6.08 -29.21
N GLN A 165 18.78 -5.33 -28.17
CA GLN A 165 19.87 -4.35 -28.27
C GLN A 165 21.13 -4.95 -28.89
N LYS A 166 21.54 -6.15 -28.45
CA LYS A 166 22.67 -6.89 -29.05
C LYS A 166 22.47 -7.15 -30.55
N SER A 167 21.27 -7.59 -30.94
CA SER A 167 20.96 -7.89 -32.34
C SER A 167 20.93 -6.65 -33.25
N TYR A 168 20.77 -5.47 -32.66
CA TYR A 168 20.82 -4.16 -33.30
C TYR A 168 22.20 -3.48 -33.19
N GLY A 169 23.19 -4.13 -32.57
CA GLY A 169 24.53 -3.57 -32.39
C GLY A 169 24.63 -2.49 -31.30
N ILE A 170 23.62 -2.40 -30.43
CA ILE A 170 23.58 -1.49 -29.29
C ILE A 170 24.16 -2.22 -28.07
N GLU A 171 24.83 -1.48 -27.18
CA GLU A 171 25.31 -2.03 -25.92
C GLU A 171 24.12 -2.58 -25.09
N GLN A 172 24.33 -3.75 -24.49
CA GLN A 172 23.26 -4.46 -23.81
C GLN A 172 22.98 -3.85 -22.43
N GLN A 173 21.73 -3.44 -22.19
CA GLN A 173 21.26 -2.87 -20.94
C GLN A 173 21.52 -3.78 -19.73
N VAL A 174 21.78 -3.19 -18.58
CA VAL A 174 21.75 -3.88 -17.30
C VAL A 174 20.29 -4.05 -16.85
N CYS A 175 19.86 -5.29 -16.67
CA CYS A 175 18.53 -5.60 -16.16
C CYS A 175 18.54 -5.59 -14.63
N ILE A 176 17.76 -4.72 -14.00
CA ILE A 176 17.59 -4.69 -12.54
C ILE A 176 16.14 -5.00 -12.19
N THR A 177 15.91 -6.07 -11.43
CA THR A 177 14.56 -6.42 -10.97
C THR A 177 14.34 -6.04 -9.51
N MET A 178 13.15 -5.53 -9.21
CA MET A 178 12.70 -5.22 -7.86
C MET A 178 11.67 -6.26 -7.38
N PRO A 179 11.66 -6.61 -6.08
CA PRO A 179 10.61 -7.44 -5.51
C PRO A 179 9.22 -6.84 -5.72
N LEU A 180 8.22 -7.69 -5.91
CA LEU A 180 6.83 -7.26 -5.92
C LEU A 180 6.36 -7.02 -4.49
N LEU A 181 5.70 -5.89 -4.26
CA LEU A 181 5.08 -5.59 -2.97
C LEU A 181 3.76 -6.34 -2.84
N GLU A 182 3.59 -7.05 -1.74
CA GLU A 182 2.33 -7.69 -1.38
C GLU A 182 1.29 -6.63 -0.96
N GLY A 183 0.04 -6.83 -1.35
CA GLY A 183 -1.05 -5.93 -0.97
C GLY A 183 -1.42 -6.03 0.51
N THR A 184 -2.44 -5.29 0.93
CA THR A 184 -2.90 -5.29 2.34
C THR A 184 -3.39 -6.67 2.83
N ASP A 185 -3.67 -7.60 1.90
CA ASP A 185 -4.02 -8.99 2.20
C ASP A 185 -2.80 -9.88 2.54
N GLY A 186 -1.57 -9.41 2.29
CA GLY A 186 -0.31 -10.09 2.63
C GLY A 186 0.03 -11.32 1.81
N ALA A 187 -0.75 -11.62 0.76
CA ALA A 187 -0.56 -12.82 -0.06
C ALA A 187 -0.37 -12.50 -1.54
N ARG A 188 -1.25 -11.67 -2.11
CA ARG A 188 -1.19 -11.33 -3.54
C ARG A 188 -0.37 -10.07 -3.73
N LYS A 189 0.24 -9.93 -4.90
CA LYS A 189 0.85 -8.65 -5.29
C LYS A 189 -0.18 -7.53 -5.19
N MET A 190 0.27 -6.35 -4.80
CA MET A 190 -0.58 -5.17 -4.69
C MET A 190 -1.19 -4.83 -6.06
N SER A 191 -2.52 -4.80 -6.14
CA SER A 191 -3.26 -4.54 -7.37
C SER A 191 -4.63 -3.94 -7.07
N LYS A 192 -5.07 -3.01 -7.92
CA LYS A 192 -6.44 -2.47 -7.86
C LYS A 192 -7.49 -3.54 -8.08
N SER A 193 -7.23 -4.52 -8.95
CA SER A 193 -8.18 -5.60 -9.27
C SER A 193 -8.47 -6.53 -8.10
N TYR A 194 -7.60 -6.56 -7.08
CA TYR A 194 -7.77 -7.38 -5.87
C TYR A 194 -8.25 -6.57 -4.67
N ASP A 195 -8.48 -5.26 -4.84
CA ASP A 195 -8.82 -4.31 -3.77
C ASP A 195 -7.88 -4.40 -2.55
N ASN A 196 -6.60 -4.71 -2.80
CA ASN A 196 -5.56 -4.87 -1.77
C ASN A 196 -4.48 -3.77 -1.86
N TYR A 197 -4.83 -2.61 -2.42
CA TYR A 197 -3.89 -1.55 -2.76
C TYR A 197 -3.96 -0.34 -1.82
N ILE A 198 -2.85 0.40 -1.77
CA ILE A 198 -2.76 1.72 -1.16
C ILE A 198 -2.33 2.71 -2.24
N GLY A 199 -3.25 3.55 -2.70
CA GLY A 199 -3.02 4.56 -3.73
C GLY A 199 -2.21 5.76 -3.23
N VAL A 200 -1.35 6.31 -4.08
CA VAL A 200 -0.52 7.49 -3.74
C VAL A 200 -1.29 8.82 -3.72
N SER A 201 -2.54 8.80 -4.18
CA SER A 201 -3.44 9.95 -4.20
C SER A 201 -4.67 9.74 -3.29
N GLU A 202 -4.69 8.67 -2.51
CA GLU A 202 -5.74 8.47 -1.50
C GLU A 202 -5.69 9.54 -0.41
N ALA A 203 -6.78 9.73 0.33
CA ALA A 203 -6.75 10.66 1.46
C ALA A 203 -5.76 10.19 2.53
N PRO A 204 -5.08 11.11 3.26
CA PRO A 204 -4.12 10.77 4.32
C PRO A 204 -4.62 9.73 5.32
N LYS A 205 -5.89 9.84 5.73
CA LYS A 205 -6.56 8.91 6.66
C LYS A 205 -6.68 7.48 6.10
N GLU A 206 -6.87 7.33 4.79
CA GLU A 206 -7.02 6.02 4.13
C GLU A 206 -5.66 5.36 4.00
N ILE A 207 -4.63 6.09 3.54
CA ILE A 207 -3.25 5.61 3.50
C ILE A 207 -2.81 5.15 4.90
N PHE A 208 -3.01 6.00 5.90
CA PHE A 208 -2.64 5.68 7.29
C PHE A 208 -3.41 4.46 7.81
N GLY A 209 -4.73 4.43 7.63
CA GLY A 209 -5.59 3.33 8.06
C GLY A 209 -5.21 1.99 7.41
N LYS A 210 -4.93 1.99 6.10
CA LYS A 210 -4.49 0.80 5.38
C LYS A 210 -3.12 0.31 5.85
N ILE A 211 -2.15 1.21 6.10
CA ILE A 211 -0.86 0.82 6.70
C ILE A 211 -1.04 0.24 8.10
N MET A 212 -1.93 0.81 8.92
CA MET A 212 -2.22 0.27 10.25
C MET A 212 -2.90 -1.12 10.21
N SER A 213 -3.53 -1.48 9.10
CA SER A 213 -4.27 -2.73 8.90
C SER A 213 -3.39 -3.93 8.51
N VAL A 214 -2.19 -3.69 7.95
CA VAL A 214 -1.30 -4.77 7.51
C VAL A 214 -0.81 -5.60 8.71
N SER A 215 -0.40 -6.85 8.50
CA SER A 215 0.15 -7.68 9.57
C SER A 215 1.51 -7.15 10.06
N ASP A 216 1.92 -7.53 11.27
CA ASP A 216 3.24 -7.15 11.81
C ASP A 216 4.39 -7.71 10.96
N GLU A 217 4.20 -8.90 10.39
CA GLU A 217 5.14 -9.53 9.46
C GLU A 217 5.22 -8.76 8.13
N LEU A 218 4.07 -8.39 7.56
CA LEU A 218 4.03 -7.67 6.29
C LEU A 218 4.60 -6.24 6.42
N MET A 219 4.42 -5.61 7.58
CA MET A 219 5.02 -4.30 7.87
C MET A 219 6.54 -4.30 7.64
N ILE A 220 7.24 -5.40 7.96
CA ILE A 220 8.69 -5.50 7.75
C ILE A 220 9.05 -5.41 6.26
N ARG A 221 8.25 -6.05 5.40
CA ARG A 221 8.39 -5.97 3.94
C ARG A 221 8.11 -4.55 3.43
N TYR A 222 7.14 -3.88 4.01
CA TYR A 222 6.82 -2.49 3.63
C TYR A 222 7.96 -1.55 4.02
N TYR A 223 8.57 -1.71 5.20
CA TYR A 223 9.77 -0.95 5.55
C TYR A 223 10.91 -1.21 4.56
N GLU A 224 11.19 -2.47 4.24
CA GLU A 224 12.28 -2.84 3.34
C GLU A 224 12.14 -2.22 1.94
N LEU A 225 10.92 -2.20 1.39
CA LEU A 225 10.67 -1.83 0.00
C LEU A 225 10.19 -0.38 -0.18
N LEU A 226 9.71 0.27 0.87
CA LEU A 226 9.08 1.58 0.79
C LEU A 226 9.70 2.65 1.68
N SER A 227 10.45 2.30 2.72
CA SER A 227 11.00 3.29 3.64
C SER A 227 12.31 3.89 3.12
N ASP A 228 12.53 5.18 3.40
CA ASP A 228 13.76 5.90 3.07
C ASP A 228 14.85 5.75 4.16
N ILE A 229 14.56 5.00 5.24
CA ILE A 229 15.56 4.75 6.29
C ILE A 229 16.77 3.99 5.76
N SER A 230 17.93 4.26 6.36
CA SER A 230 19.17 3.59 6.02
C SER A 230 19.13 2.09 6.34
N ASN A 231 20.02 1.32 5.70
CA ASN A 231 20.18 -0.11 6.01
C ASN A 231 20.55 -0.36 7.49
N GLU A 232 21.22 0.60 8.14
CA GLU A 232 21.55 0.51 9.57
C GLU A 232 20.31 0.73 10.45
N GLU A 233 19.50 1.75 10.15
CA GLU A 233 18.23 2.02 10.82
C GLU A 233 17.24 0.88 10.61
N TYR A 234 17.18 0.29 9.40
CA TYR A 234 16.37 -0.89 9.13
C TYR A 234 16.80 -2.09 9.99
N LYS A 235 18.11 -2.38 10.07
CA LYS A 235 18.62 -3.46 10.94
C LYS A 235 18.26 -3.22 12.40
N LYS A 236 18.38 -1.97 12.86
CA LYS A 236 18.00 -1.57 14.22
C LYS A 236 16.51 -1.75 14.47
N LEU A 237 15.65 -1.31 13.54
CA LEU A 237 14.19 -1.49 13.60
C LEU A 237 13.83 -2.97 13.81
N ILE A 238 14.44 -3.87 13.04
CA ILE A 238 14.20 -5.31 13.16
C ILE A 238 14.68 -5.85 14.52
N ALA A 239 15.82 -5.39 15.02
CA ALA A 239 16.32 -5.80 16.34
C ALA A 239 15.41 -5.31 17.48
N ASP A 240 14.93 -4.07 17.41
CA ASP A 240 14.03 -3.46 18.39
C ASP A 240 12.66 -4.15 18.40
N LEU A 241 12.13 -4.53 17.23
CA LEU A 241 10.89 -5.31 17.12
C LEU A 241 11.04 -6.70 17.74
N LYS A 242 12.17 -7.40 17.50
CA LYS A 242 12.41 -8.74 18.03
C LYS A 242 12.64 -8.76 19.54
N SER A 243 13.31 -7.74 20.07
CA SER A 243 13.61 -7.62 21.50
C SER A 243 12.46 -7.02 22.32
N GLY A 244 11.43 -6.47 21.67
CA GLY A 244 10.36 -5.72 22.32
C GLY A 244 10.72 -4.28 22.68
N GLY A 245 11.89 -3.79 22.25
CA GLY A 245 12.30 -2.39 22.38
C GLY A 245 11.43 -1.41 21.58
N LEU A 246 10.76 -1.90 20.54
CA LEU A 246 9.75 -1.17 19.78
C LEU A 246 8.47 -2.01 19.63
N HIS A 247 7.33 -1.45 20.03
CA HIS A 247 6.04 -2.11 19.85
C HIS A 247 5.61 -2.09 18.37
N PRO A 248 5.14 -3.21 17.78
CA PRO A 248 4.75 -3.25 16.36
C PRO A 248 3.72 -2.20 15.95
N LYS A 249 2.72 -1.92 16.81
CA LYS A 249 1.79 -0.78 16.59
C LYS A 249 2.53 0.54 16.34
N GLN A 250 3.55 0.86 17.14
CA GLN A 250 4.30 2.11 16.99
C GLN A 250 5.12 2.10 15.70
N ALA A 251 5.71 0.95 15.33
CA ALA A 251 6.38 0.82 14.04
C ALA A 251 5.43 1.04 12.86
N LYS A 252 4.18 0.56 12.91
CA LYS A 252 3.17 0.86 11.87
C LYS A 252 2.78 2.33 11.84
N VAL A 253 2.64 2.96 13.01
CA VAL A 253 2.39 4.41 13.11
C VAL A 253 3.52 5.19 12.42
N ASN A 254 4.77 4.88 12.75
CA ASN A 254 5.93 5.54 12.16
C ASN A 254 5.95 5.40 10.62
N LEU A 255 5.72 4.19 10.11
CA LEU A 255 5.61 3.92 8.67
C LEU A 255 4.42 4.68 8.05
N GLY A 256 3.27 4.67 8.72
CA GLY A 256 2.08 5.40 8.29
C GLY A 256 2.36 6.89 8.13
N LYS A 257 3.06 7.49 9.09
CA LYS A 257 3.47 8.90 9.04
C LYS A 257 4.45 9.16 7.92
N GLU A 258 5.44 8.29 7.74
CA GLU A 258 6.43 8.42 6.66
C GLU A 258 5.75 8.44 5.29
N ILE A 259 4.90 7.45 5.02
CA ILE A 259 4.21 7.31 3.73
C ILE A 259 3.22 8.46 3.49
N VAL A 260 2.44 8.87 4.50
CA VAL A 260 1.54 10.03 4.37
C VAL A 260 2.33 11.32 4.16
N THR A 261 3.46 11.49 4.85
CA THR A 261 4.33 12.66 4.68
C THR A 261 4.85 12.74 3.25
N ARG A 262 5.31 11.62 2.69
CA ARG A 262 5.84 11.55 1.33
C ARG A 262 4.83 11.98 0.26
N TYR A 263 3.59 11.53 0.36
CA TYR A 263 2.58 11.78 -0.69
C TYR A 263 1.67 12.97 -0.41
N HIS A 264 1.72 13.53 0.80
CA HIS A 264 0.96 14.71 1.21
C HIS A 264 1.86 15.71 1.96
N SER A 265 1.93 15.61 3.28
CA SER A 265 2.73 16.51 4.12
C SER A 265 2.87 15.97 5.54
N ALA A 266 3.87 16.46 6.27
CA ALA A 266 4.05 16.13 7.69
C ALA A 266 2.82 16.49 8.52
N LYS A 267 2.19 17.65 8.25
CA LYS A 267 0.96 18.06 8.94
C LYS A 267 -0.20 17.08 8.70
N ALA A 268 -0.35 16.59 7.46
CA ALA A 268 -1.37 15.60 7.12
C ALA A 268 -1.13 14.26 7.84
N ALA A 269 0.13 13.87 8.04
CA ALA A 269 0.49 12.67 8.79
C ALA A 269 0.09 12.77 10.27
N GLU A 270 0.40 13.88 10.94
CA GLU A 270 -0.02 14.13 12.33
C GLU A 270 -1.56 14.10 12.48
N MET A 271 -2.26 14.72 11.53
CA MET A 271 -3.73 14.73 11.53
C MET A 271 -4.32 13.34 11.31
N ALA A 272 -3.73 12.54 10.42
CA ALA A 272 -4.17 11.17 10.15
C ALA A 272 -3.97 10.25 11.37
N GLU A 273 -2.85 10.38 12.08
CA GLU A 273 -2.60 9.66 13.34
C GLU A 273 -3.63 10.04 14.41
N ALA A 274 -3.84 11.33 14.65
CA ALA A 274 -4.80 11.81 15.64
C ALA A 274 -6.24 11.36 15.33
N GLU A 275 -6.64 11.39 14.05
CA GLU A 275 -7.94 10.89 13.62
C GLU A 275 -8.06 9.38 13.80
N PHE A 276 -7.03 8.61 13.44
CA PHE A 276 -6.99 7.17 13.63
C PHE A 276 -7.16 6.79 15.10
N ASP A 277 -6.41 7.43 16.00
CA ASP A 277 -6.52 7.18 17.44
C ASP A 277 -7.91 7.58 17.97
N ARG A 278 -8.47 8.71 17.52
CA ARG A 278 -9.85 9.11 17.89
C ARG A 278 -10.88 8.08 17.44
N VAL A 279 -10.82 7.61 16.20
CA VAL A 279 -11.76 6.61 15.66
C VAL A 279 -11.55 5.25 16.33
N PHE A 280 -10.32 4.84 16.59
CA PHE A 280 -10.00 3.60 17.27
C PHE A 280 -10.46 3.61 18.73
N GLN A 281 -10.33 4.76 19.42
CA GLN A 281 -10.89 4.98 20.76
C GLN A 281 -12.42 4.96 20.73
N LYS A 282 -13.06 5.58 19.72
CA LYS A 282 -14.52 5.51 19.53
C LYS A 282 -15.02 4.10 19.24
N LYS A 283 -14.33 3.31 18.41
CA LYS A 283 -14.67 1.89 18.17
C LYS A 283 -14.49 0.99 19.40
N LYS A 284 -13.72 1.44 20.42
CA LYS A 284 -13.69 0.76 21.74
C LYS A 284 -14.90 1.09 22.61
N LEU A 285 -15.64 2.14 22.28
CA LEU A 285 -16.92 2.46 22.89
C LEU A 285 -18.01 1.75 22.07
N PRO A 286 -18.96 1.05 22.70
CA PRO A 286 -20.14 0.56 21.99
C PRO A 286 -20.89 1.74 21.35
N ASP A 287 -21.43 1.55 20.14
CA ASP A 287 -22.25 2.58 19.47
C ASP A 287 -23.57 2.86 20.22
N ASP A 288 -24.04 1.87 21.00
CA ASP A 288 -25.18 1.99 21.90
C ASP A 288 -24.71 1.74 23.34
N ILE A 289 -24.52 2.82 24.10
CA ILE A 289 -24.16 2.76 25.52
C ILE A 289 -25.45 2.93 26.33
N PRO A 290 -25.85 1.92 27.13
CA PRO A 290 -27.03 2.02 27.98
C PRO A 290 -26.99 3.26 28.87
N VAL A 291 -28.06 4.05 28.81
CA VAL A 291 -28.23 5.24 29.65
C VAL A 291 -28.92 4.85 30.94
N HIS A 292 -28.31 5.18 32.08
CA HIS A 292 -28.87 4.95 33.40
C HIS A 292 -29.08 6.29 34.11
N LYS A 293 -30.33 6.57 34.50
CA LYS A 293 -30.68 7.75 35.30
C LYS A 293 -30.35 7.49 36.76
N VAL A 294 -29.46 8.28 37.33
CA VAL A 294 -29.08 8.14 38.74
C VAL A 294 -30.14 8.83 39.61
N SER A 295 -30.71 8.11 40.59
CA SER A 295 -31.57 8.74 41.60
C SER A 295 -30.72 9.40 42.68
N TRP A 296 -30.95 10.69 42.90
CA TRP A 296 -30.15 11.49 43.83
C TRP A 296 -30.81 11.71 45.20
N ASP A 297 -32.08 11.34 45.42
CA ASP A 297 -32.81 11.36 46.71
C ASP A 297 -32.40 12.45 47.75
N LYS A 298 -32.18 13.69 47.29
CA LYS A 298 -31.68 14.87 48.06
C LYS A 298 -30.21 14.84 48.52
N ALA A 299 -29.43 13.82 48.16
CA ALA A 299 -27.98 13.76 48.34
C ALA A 299 -27.22 14.45 47.19
N ASP A 300 -26.11 15.10 47.52
CA ASP A 300 -25.20 15.71 46.54
C ASP A 300 -24.14 14.71 46.04
N GLU A 301 -24.05 13.53 46.65
CA GLU A 301 -23.17 12.45 46.22
C GLU A 301 -23.82 11.07 46.45
N VAL A 302 -23.51 10.10 45.59
CA VAL A 302 -23.97 8.72 45.72
C VAL A 302 -22.79 7.76 45.67
N TRP A 303 -22.81 6.72 46.49
CA TRP A 303 -21.76 5.71 46.53
C TRP A 303 -21.67 4.96 45.19
N LEU A 304 -20.50 5.03 44.52
CA LEU A 304 -20.33 4.54 43.15
C LEU A 304 -20.65 3.03 43.00
N PRO A 305 -20.26 2.12 43.90
CA PRO A 305 -20.65 0.72 43.83
C PRO A 305 -22.16 0.46 43.78
N LYS A 306 -22.97 1.30 44.46
CA LYS A 306 -24.42 1.23 44.37
C LYS A 306 -24.88 1.61 42.96
N VAL A 307 -24.37 2.72 42.42
CA VAL A 307 -24.70 3.19 41.07
C VAL A 307 -24.30 2.16 40.00
N LEU A 308 -23.15 1.49 40.15
CA LEU A 308 -22.72 0.42 39.26
C LEU A 308 -23.70 -0.76 39.24
N ASN A 309 -24.23 -1.12 40.42
CA ASN A 309 -25.20 -2.19 40.56
C ASN A 309 -26.56 -1.78 39.96
N ASP A 310 -27.02 -0.57 40.26
CA ASP A 310 -28.30 -0.04 39.77
C ASP A 310 -28.28 0.12 38.23
N ALA A 311 -27.11 0.44 37.66
CA ALA A 311 -26.87 0.47 36.21
C ALA A 311 -26.67 -0.92 35.58
N GLY A 312 -26.77 -2.01 36.35
CA GLY A 312 -26.59 -3.38 35.87
C GLY A 312 -25.16 -3.74 35.43
N LEU A 313 -24.17 -2.94 35.82
CA LEU A 313 -22.77 -3.16 35.44
C LEU A 313 -22.07 -4.20 36.33
N VAL A 314 -22.57 -4.45 37.53
CA VAL A 314 -22.06 -5.43 38.51
C VAL A 314 -23.24 -6.17 39.16
N SER A 315 -22.98 -7.33 39.78
CA SER A 315 -24.05 -8.17 40.35
C SER A 315 -24.53 -7.73 41.73
N SER A 316 -23.77 -6.89 42.44
CA SER A 316 -24.10 -6.33 43.74
C SER A 316 -23.19 -5.14 44.08
N GLY A 317 -23.55 -4.34 45.09
CA GLY A 317 -22.67 -3.28 45.61
C GLY A 317 -21.32 -3.80 46.13
N SER A 318 -21.29 -5.00 46.73
CA SER A 318 -20.05 -5.66 47.16
C SER A 318 -19.17 -6.07 45.97
N ASP A 319 -19.78 -6.52 44.87
CA ASP A 319 -19.05 -6.80 43.62
C ASP A 319 -18.50 -5.52 43.00
N GLY A 320 -19.27 -4.42 43.01
CA GLY A 320 -18.81 -3.09 42.63
C GLY A 320 -17.57 -2.63 43.40
N ARG A 321 -17.60 -2.76 44.73
CA ARG A 321 -16.48 -2.43 45.61
C ARG A 321 -15.22 -3.25 45.27
N ARG A 322 -15.39 -4.56 45.06
CA ARG A 322 -14.31 -5.46 44.66
C ARG A 322 -13.72 -5.08 43.30
N MET A 323 -14.56 -4.75 42.31
CA MET A 323 -14.12 -4.32 40.98
C MET A 323 -13.32 -3.02 41.03
N ILE A 324 -13.70 -2.07 41.89
CA ILE A 324 -12.95 -0.83 42.12
C ILE A 324 -11.56 -1.12 42.72
N GLN A 325 -11.50 -1.95 43.76
CA GLN A 325 -10.22 -2.33 44.39
C GLN A 325 -9.28 -3.06 43.43
N GLN A 326 -9.84 -3.85 42.50
CA GLN A 326 -9.08 -4.50 41.44
C GLN A 326 -8.68 -3.54 40.30
N GLY A 327 -9.10 -2.28 40.38
CA GLY A 327 -8.82 -1.28 39.36
C GLY A 327 -9.54 -1.56 38.04
N ALA A 328 -10.70 -2.20 38.08
CA ALA A 328 -11.48 -2.54 36.89
C ALA A 328 -12.51 -1.45 36.51
N VAL A 329 -12.64 -0.38 37.31
CA VAL A 329 -13.64 0.67 37.12
C VAL A 329 -12.98 1.98 36.69
N SER A 330 -13.55 2.64 35.69
CA SER A 330 -13.19 4.01 35.30
C SER A 330 -14.41 4.89 35.08
N VAL A 331 -14.33 6.15 35.47
CA VAL A 331 -15.33 7.21 35.25
C VAL A 331 -14.70 8.26 34.35
N ASP A 332 -15.31 8.57 33.22
CA ASP A 332 -14.82 9.52 32.20
C ASP A 332 -13.36 9.26 31.74
N GLY A 333 -12.96 7.99 31.79
CA GLY A 333 -11.60 7.56 31.44
C GLY A 333 -10.61 7.54 32.62
N GLU A 334 -10.95 8.12 33.76
CA GLU A 334 -10.13 8.11 34.97
C GLU A 334 -10.39 6.85 35.80
N LYS A 335 -9.32 6.17 36.22
CA LYS A 335 -9.39 4.92 36.97
C LYS A 335 -9.74 5.19 38.44
N ILE A 336 -10.81 4.59 38.94
CA ILE A 336 -11.21 4.69 40.35
C ILE A 336 -10.67 3.49 41.11
N THR A 337 -9.96 3.74 42.20
CA THR A 337 -9.36 2.72 43.07
C THR A 337 -9.87 2.78 44.51
N ASP A 338 -10.54 3.85 44.90
CA ASP A 338 -11.13 4.01 46.23
C ASP A 338 -12.49 3.27 46.32
N PRO A 339 -12.60 2.17 47.11
CA PRO A 339 -13.85 1.44 47.28
C PRO A 339 -14.99 2.27 47.88
N GLU A 340 -14.68 3.37 48.57
CA GLU A 340 -15.65 4.27 49.18
C GLU A 340 -15.96 5.49 48.30
N TYR A 341 -15.45 5.51 47.07
CA TYR A 341 -15.63 6.63 46.15
C TYR A 341 -17.10 7.01 45.98
N ARG A 342 -17.37 8.31 46.11
CA ARG A 342 -18.70 8.89 45.95
C ARG A 342 -18.77 9.72 44.68
N LEU A 343 -19.77 9.43 43.87
CA LEU A 343 -20.05 10.13 42.64
C LEU A 343 -20.81 11.41 42.97
N ALA A 344 -20.20 12.57 42.74
CA ALA A 344 -20.87 13.87 42.89
C ALA A 344 -21.97 14.09 41.85
N LYS A 345 -23.02 14.79 42.27
CA LYS A 345 -24.19 15.17 41.49
C LYS A 345 -23.84 16.12 40.35
N GLY A 346 -24.48 15.89 39.21
CA GLY A 346 -24.38 16.75 38.04
C GLY A 346 -23.43 16.23 36.96
N GLY A 347 -23.77 16.58 35.73
CA GLY A 347 -23.07 16.17 34.52
C GLY A 347 -23.42 14.75 34.08
N GLU A 348 -23.27 14.54 32.79
CA GLU A 348 -23.26 13.22 32.17
C GLU A 348 -21.90 12.57 32.42
N LYS A 349 -21.88 11.32 32.90
CA LYS A 349 -20.64 10.60 33.22
C LYS A 349 -20.61 9.24 32.54
N LEU A 350 -19.54 8.93 31.82
CA LEU A 350 -19.34 7.62 31.21
C LEU A 350 -18.62 6.69 32.17
N VAL A 351 -19.28 5.61 32.56
CA VAL A 351 -18.71 4.61 33.47
C VAL A 351 -18.43 3.31 32.73
N LYS A 352 -17.24 2.77 32.95
CA LYS A 352 -16.77 1.51 32.36
C LYS A 352 -16.32 0.55 33.45
N VAL A 353 -16.76 -0.70 33.34
CA VAL A 353 -16.34 -1.80 34.23
C VAL A 353 -15.73 -2.94 33.40
N GLY A 354 -14.43 -3.15 33.56
CA GLY A 354 -13.67 -4.11 32.77
C GLY A 354 -13.56 -3.69 31.31
N LYS A 355 -13.54 -4.65 30.37
CA LYS A 355 -13.29 -4.37 28.94
C LYS A 355 -14.55 -4.03 28.12
N ARG A 356 -15.73 -4.50 28.55
CA ARG A 356 -16.95 -4.55 27.70
C ARG A 356 -18.22 -3.98 28.33
N ARG A 357 -18.23 -3.63 29.63
CA ARG A 357 -19.42 -3.10 30.29
C ARG A 357 -19.30 -1.59 30.39
N PHE A 358 -20.28 -0.90 29.82
CA PHE A 358 -20.33 0.56 29.75
C PHE A 358 -21.74 1.01 30.13
N ALA A 359 -21.86 2.10 30.89
CA ALA A 359 -23.11 2.82 31.05
C ALA A 359 -22.85 4.32 31.06
N LYS A 360 -23.83 5.05 30.59
CA LYS A 360 -23.86 6.49 30.58
C LYS A 360 -24.77 6.96 31.72
N LEU A 361 -24.19 7.53 32.76
CA LEU A 361 -24.91 8.03 33.92
C LEU A 361 -25.40 9.45 33.65
N VAL A 362 -26.70 9.68 33.84
CA VAL A 362 -27.36 10.98 33.64
C VAL A 362 -28.20 11.40 34.84
#